data_AF-N9HQ81-F1
#
_entry.id   AF-N9HQ81-F1
#
_cell.length_a   1.000
_cell.length_b   1.000
_cell.length_c   1.000
_cell.angle_alpha   90.00
_cell.angle_beta   90.00
_cell.angle_gamma   90.00
#
_symmetry.space_group_name_H-M   'P 1'
#
loop_
_entity.id
_entity.type
_entity.pdbx_description
1 polymer ?
#
loop_
_entity_poly.entity_id
_entity_poly.type
_entity_poly.pdbx_seq_one_letter_code
_entity_poly.pdbx_strand_id
1 'polypeptide(L)'
;MNQKSLNCGIGITVIWLAVITSFWMFGGLSSPTSLNELGDFLAGIFALIAFLWLILGYVQQGKQLEQNTKALEQQEKALQLQIDEMRESVKQQTNLVSLQEQQLKSARKAVRPQLNLSRTTFFEHEDRYEDRDNDGNIIDVFDIYIVCIYLNLKNYGEEAKNIYFFDEDFKRYESLLISLSKNEEQRVQINLLKEQYTKLFADKELMIRGKIGYEDKYGNLYDFKVKFTITTPRKNPRVGFQISQESI
;
A
#
# COMPACT_ATOMS: atom_id res chain seq x y z
N MET A 1 -56.07 -3.00 7.25
CA MET A 1 -57.14 -3.27 8.25
C MET A 1 -57.25 -4.76 8.40
N ASN A 2 -57.12 -5.31 9.62
CA ASN A 2 -57.30 -6.75 9.82
C ASN A 2 -58.74 -7.08 9.41
N GLN A 3 -58.92 -8.02 8.48
CA GLN A 3 -60.22 -8.32 7.88
C GLN A 3 -61.27 -8.67 8.95
N LYS A 4 -60.83 -9.24 10.08
CA LYS A 4 -61.68 -9.57 11.23
C LYS A 4 -62.21 -8.33 11.99
N SER A 5 -61.37 -7.31 12.21
CA SER A 5 -61.78 -6.09 12.93
C SER A 5 -62.64 -5.18 12.05
N LEU A 6 -62.38 -5.17 10.74
CA LEU A 6 -63.24 -4.52 9.75
C LEU A 6 -64.65 -5.12 9.76
N ASN A 7 -64.75 -6.44 9.61
CA ASN A 7 -66.03 -7.11 9.50
C ASN A 7 -66.83 -6.99 10.81
N CYS A 8 -66.16 -6.97 11.95
CA CYS A 8 -66.77 -6.70 13.25
C CYS A 8 -67.31 -5.26 13.34
N GLY A 9 -66.51 -4.26 12.96
CA GLY A 9 -66.93 -2.86 12.92
C GLY A 9 -68.14 -2.64 12.01
N ILE A 10 -68.11 -3.20 10.80
CA ILE A 10 -69.25 -3.18 9.87
C ILE A 10 -70.48 -3.85 10.50
N GLY A 11 -70.34 -5.04 11.06
CA GLY A 11 -71.44 -5.77 11.71
C GLY A 11 -72.10 -4.97 12.83
N ILE A 12 -71.30 -4.36 13.71
CA ILE A 12 -71.79 -3.51 14.80
C ILE A 12 -72.54 -2.28 14.25
N THR A 13 -72.02 -1.63 13.20
CA THR A 13 -72.71 -0.49 12.59
C THR A 13 -74.03 -0.86 11.92
N VAL A 14 -74.10 -2.02 11.25
CA VAL A 14 -75.32 -2.50 10.60
C VAL A 14 -76.39 -2.85 11.64
N ILE A 15 -76.00 -3.53 12.73
CA ILE A 15 -76.91 -3.84 13.84
C ILE A 15 -77.42 -2.57 14.51
N TRP A 16 -76.54 -1.59 14.74
CA TRP A 16 -76.92 -0.30 15.34
C TRP A 16 -77.96 0.45 14.50
N LEU A 17 -77.74 0.54 13.18
CA LEU A 17 -78.71 1.14 12.25
C LEU A 17 -80.02 0.35 12.18
N ALA A 18 -79.97 -0.99 12.23
CA ALA A 18 -81.16 -1.84 12.26
C ALA A 18 -82.00 -1.64 13.54
N VAL A 19 -81.36 -1.50 14.70
CA VAL A 19 -82.03 -1.23 15.98
C VAL A 19 -82.72 0.13 15.96
N ILE A 20 -82.05 1.16 15.46
CA ILE A 20 -82.61 2.52 15.37
C ILE A 20 -83.80 2.56 14.40
N THR A 21 -83.66 1.96 13.22
CA THR A 21 -84.75 1.92 12.22
C THR A 21 -85.94 1.12 12.73
N SER A 22 -85.72 0.00 13.43
CA SER A 22 -86.78 -0.77 14.09
C SER A 22 -87.46 0.04 15.21
N PHE A 23 -86.70 0.75 16.04
CA PHE A 23 -87.26 1.59 17.10
C PHE A 23 -88.07 2.76 16.54
N TRP A 24 -87.65 3.34 15.41
CA TRP A 24 -88.40 4.39 14.72
C TRP A 24 -89.73 3.88 14.13
N MET A 25 -89.73 2.69 13.52
CA MET A 25 -90.93 2.07 12.92
C MET A 25 -91.95 1.57 13.94
N PHE A 26 -91.51 1.03 15.07
CA PHE A 26 -92.39 0.40 16.08
C PHE A 26 -92.63 1.27 17.33
N GLY A 27 -91.82 2.30 17.58
CA GLY A 27 -91.84 3.10 18.80
C GLY A 27 -92.82 4.29 18.82
N GLY A 28 -93.54 4.55 17.72
CA GLY A 28 -94.53 5.64 17.67
C GLY A 28 -93.93 7.04 17.88
N LEU A 29 -92.66 7.26 17.52
CA LEU A 29 -92.05 8.59 17.58
C LEU A 29 -92.64 9.49 16.49
N SER A 30 -93.19 10.64 16.90
CA SER A 30 -93.57 11.71 15.98
C SER A 30 -92.36 12.12 15.13
N SER A 31 -92.52 12.14 13.81
CA SER A 31 -91.46 12.61 12.90
C SER A 31 -91.00 14.00 13.29
N PRO A 32 -89.69 14.27 13.31
CA PRO A 32 -89.15 15.58 13.67
C PRO A 32 -89.78 16.66 12.78
N THR A 33 -90.37 17.67 13.41
CA THR A 33 -91.19 18.70 12.75
C THR A 33 -90.34 19.82 12.14
N SER A 34 -89.04 19.88 12.47
CA SER A 34 -88.09 20.83 11.91
C SER A 34 -86.82 20.17 11.36
N LEU A 35 -86.18 20.81 10.39
CA LEU A 35 -84.93 20.35 9.77
C LEU A 35 -83.77 20.27 10.80
N ASN A 36 -83.82 21.11 11.84
CA ASN A 36 -82.80 21.18 12.88
C ASN A 36 -82.88 19.97 13.83
N GLU A 37 -84.09 19.59 14.25
CA GLU A 37 -84.31 18.41 15.10
C GLU A 37 -83.93 17.10 14.38
N LEU A 38 -84.13 17.04 13.06
CA LEU A 38 -83.66 15.92 12.25
C LEU A 38 -82.12 15.86 12.23
N GLY A 39 -81.45 17.01 12.07
CA GLY A 39 -80.00 17.12 12.13
C GLY A 39 -79.42 16.63 13.45
N ASP A 40 -79.99 17.06 14.58
CA ASP A 40 -79.55 16.67 15.92
C ASP A 40 -79.75 15.16 16.18
N PHE A 41 -80.84 14.58 15.69
CA PHE A 41 -81.09 13.14 15.77
C PHE A 41 -80.07 12.32 14.97
N LEU A 42 -79.81 12.72 13.71
CA LEU A 42 -78.80 12.07 12.88
C LEU A 42 -77.40 12.23 13.48
N ALA A 43 -77.07 13.41 14.01
CA ALA A 43 -75.79 13.67 14.65
C ALA A 43 -75.57 12.74 15.85
N GLY A 44 -76.59 12.50 16.67
CA GLY A 44 -76.51 11.55 17.79
C GLY A 44 -76.26 10.09 17.34
N ILE A 45 -76.96 9.65 16.29
CA ILE A 45 -76.81 8.30 15.72
C ILE A 45 -75.41 8.08 15.14
N PHE A 46 -74.94 9.04 14.34
CA PHE A 46 -73.64 8.95 13.67
C PHE A 46 -72.47 9.21 14.62
N ALA A 47 -72.65 9.96 15.71
CA ALA A 47 -71.60 10.22 16.70
C ALA A 47 -71.06 8.92 17.33
N LEU A 48 -71.96 8.01 17.74
CA LEU A 48 -71.56 6.72 18.34
C LEU A 48 -70.84 5.82 17.33
N ILE A 49 -71.30 5.81 16.07
CA ILE A 49 -70.65 5.08 14.98
C ILE A 49 -69.25 5.64 14.72
N ALA A 50 -69.12 6.97 14.58
CA ALA A 50 -67.85 7.62 14.32
C ALA A 50 -66.84 7.35 15.44
N PHE A 51 -67.29 7.37 16.70
CA PHE A 51 -66.45 7.08 17.85
C PHE A 51 -65.95 5.62 17.87
N LEU A 52 -66.81 4.66 17.52
CA LEU A 52 -66.41 3.25 17.36
C LEU A 52 -65.28 3.10 16.34
N TRP A 53 -65.43 3.71 15.17
CA TRP A 53 -64.42 3.65 14.10
C TRP A 53 -63.12 4.35 14.48
N LEU A 54 -63.18 5.44 15.23
CA LEU A 54 -61.99 6.11 15.76
C LEU A 54 -61.19 5.19 16.70
N ILE A 55 -61.84 4.50 17.63
CA ILE A 55 -61.18 3.57 18.55
C ILE A 55 -60.56 2.40 17.78
N LEU A 56 -61.30 1.80 16.84
CA LEU A 56 -60.79 0.71 16.01
C LEU A 56 -59.57 1.15 15.18
N GLY A 57 -59.59 2.36 14.64
CA GLY A 57 -58.47 2.97 13.94
C GLY A 57 -57.25 3.14 14.86
N TYR A 58 -57.43 3.69 16.06
CA TYR A 58 -56.35 3.91 17.02
C TYR A 58 -55.69 2.61 17.49
N VAL A 59 -56.49 1.60 17.85
CA VAL A 59 -55.98 0.28 18.26
C VAL A 59 -55.19 -0.38 17.13
N GLN A 60 -55.63 -0.21 15.88
CA GLN A 60 -54.91 -0.74 14.74
C GLN A 60 -53.60 0.00 14.46
N GLN A 61 -53.61 1.34 14.56
CA GLN A 61 -52.40 2.15 14.43
C GLN A 61 -51.36 1.73 15.48
N GLY A 62 -51.77 1.48 16.72
CA GLY A 62 -50.89 0.97 17.77
C GLY A 62 -50.25 -0.38 17.43
N LYS A 63 -51.03 -1.34 16.90
CA LYS A 63 -50.51 -2.65 16.46
C LYS A 63 -49.53 -2.52 15.29
N GLN A 64 -49.80 -1.62 14.35
CA GLN A 64 -48.90 -1.35 13.23
C GLN A 64 -47.59 -0.72 13.71
N LEU A 65 -47.65 0.17 14.70
CA LEU A 65 -46.46 0.76 15.29
C LEU A 65 -45.62 -0.32 15.98
N GLU A 66 -46.23 -1.20 16.79
CA GLU A 66 -45.53 -2.32 17.43
C GLU A 66 -44.85 -3.24 16.41
N GLN A 67 -45.53 -3.56 15.31
CA GLN A 67 -44.94 -4.37 14.23
C GLN A 67 -43.77 -3.67 13.55
N ASN A 68 -43.87 -2.37 13.27
CA ASN A 68 -42.77 -1.58 12.71
C ASN A 68 -41.59 -1.51 13.69
N THR A 69 -41.84 -1.30 14.98
CA THR A 69 -40.80 -1.30 16.01
C THR A 69 -40.06 -2.63 16.05
N LYS A 70 -40.78 -3.76 16.04
CA LYS A 70 -40.14 -5.10 15.98
C LYS A 70 -39.32 -5.31 14.71
N ALA A 71 -39.80 -4.84 13.56
CA ALA A 71 -39.06 -4.93 12.31
C ALA A 71 -37.77 -4.08 12.36
N LEU A 72 -37.83 -2.87 12.93
CA LEU A 72 -36.67 -2.02 13.14
C LEU A 72 -35.66 -2.65 14.11
N GLU A 73 -36.11 -3.24 15.21
CA GLU A 73 -35.24 -3.96 16.15
C GLU A 73 -34.52 -5.14 15.47
N GLN A 74 -35.23 -5.87 14.60
CA GLN A 74 -34.62 -6.95 13.82
C GLN A 74 -33.60 -6.42 12.80
N GLN A 75 -33.92 -5.30 12.14
CA GLN A 75 -33.02 -4.64 11.21
C GLN A 75 -31.76 -4.12 11.91
N GLU A 76 -31.90 -3.54 13.10
CA GLU A 76 -30.77 -3.07 13.92
C GLU A 76 -29.87 -4.24 14.31
N LYS A 77 -30.44 -5.36 14.78
CA LYS A 77 -29.66 -6.57 15.10
C LYS A 77 -28.92 -7.13 13.89
N ALA A 78 -29.56 -7.18 12.72
CA ALA A 78 -28.92 -7.63 11.49
C ALA A 78 -27.78 -6.69 11.07
N LEU A 79 -27.97 -5.38 11.22
CA LEU A 79 -26.93 -4.38 10.94
C LEU A 79 -25.74 -4.51 11.91
N GLN A 80 -26.00 -4.73 13.20
CA GLN A 80 -24.94 -4.97 14.19
C GLN A 80 -24.12 -6.21 13.83
N LEU A 81 -24.78 -7.32 13.47
CA LEU A 81 -24.09 -8.53 13.02
C LEU A 81 -23.24 -8.27 11.77
N GLN A 82 -23.77 -7.55 10.79
CA GLN A 82 -23.04 -7.19 9.57
C GLN A 82 -21.81 -6.33 9.86
N ILE A 83 -21.91 -5.37 10.80
CA ILE A 83 -20.79 -4.55 11.23
C ILE A 83 -19.70 -5.41 11.87
N ASP A 84 -20.07 -6.38 12.71
CA ASP A 84 -19.11 -7.26 13.37
C ASP A 84 -18.43 -8.21 12.39
N GLU A 85 -19.17 -8.79 11.44
CA GLU A 85 -18.60 -9.59 10.34
C GLU A 85 -17.64 -8.75 9.48
N MET A 86 -18.00 -7.51 9.16
CA MET A 86 -17.16 -6.59 8.40
C MET A 86 -15.87 -6.26 9.17
N ARG A 87 -15.95 -6.03 10.48
CA ARG A 87 -14.76 -5.78 11.32
C ARG A 87 -13.80 -6.97 11.31
N GLU A 88 -14.31 -8.19 11.44
CA GLU A 88 -13.47 -9.39 11.37
C GLU A 88 -12.89 -9.58 9.96
N SER A 89 -13.65 -9.29 8.90
CA SER A 89 -13.15 -9.33 7.52
C SER A 89 -12.01 -8.32 7.28
N VAL A 90 -12.16 -7.08 7.76
CA VAL A 90 -11.10 -6.04 7.67
C VAL A 90 -9.84 -6.47 8.43
N LYS A 91 -10.01 -7.08 9.60
CA LYS A 91 -8.90 -7.63 10.39
C LYS A 91 -8.19 -8.76 9.65
N GLN A 92 -8.93 -9.68 9.03
CA GLN A 92 -8.36 -10.74 8.19
C GLN A 92 -7.60 -10.16 6.99
N GLN A 93 -8.16 -9.16 6.31
CA GLN A 93 -7.51 -8.50 5.19
C GLN A 93 -6.21 -7.81 5.62
N THR A 94 -6.21 -7.14 6.77
CA THR A 94 -5.01 -6.50 7.33
C THR A 94 -3.92 -7.52 7.66
N ASN A 95 -4.31 -8.67 8.23
CA ASN A 95 -3.38 -9.78 8.47
C ASN A 95 -2.83 -10.37 7.16
N LEU A 96 -3.65 -10.47 6.12
CA LEU A 96 -3.20 -10.96 4.82
C LEU A 96 -2.18 -10.00 4.19
N VAL A 97 -2.45 -8.69 4.24
CA VAL A 97 -1.54 -7.66 3.75
C VAL A 97 -0.20 -7.72 4.49
N SER A 98 -0.22 -7.82 5.83
CA SER A 98 1.03 -7.90 6.62
C SER A 98 1.84 -9.17 6.31
N LEU A 99 1.18 -10.32 6.12
CA LEU A 99 1.81 -11.56 5.68
C LEU A 99 2.42 -11.41 4.28
N GLN A 100 1.71 -10.78 3.35
CA GLN A 100 2.20 -10.54 1.99
C GLN A 100 3.42 -9.61 2.00
N GLU A 101 3.41 -8.54 2.79
CA GLU A 101 4.58 -7.68 2.98
C GLU A 101 5.77 -8.45 3.54
N GLN A 102 5.54 -9.32 4.52
CA GLN A 102 6.59 -10.15 5.10
C GLN A 102 7.16 -11.14 4.08
N GLN A 103 6.30 -11.77 3.26
CA GLN A 103 6.73 -12.64 2.17
C GLN A 103 7.54 -11.88 1.13
N LEU A 104 7.11 -10.68 0.72
CA LEU A 104 7.84 -9.82 -0.21
C LEU A 104 9.20 -9.40 0.36
N LYS A 105 9.27 -9.05 1.65
CA LYS A 105 10.53 -8.73 2.33
C LYS A 105 11.48 -9.93 2.35
N SER A 106 10.98 -11.13 2.66
CA SER A 106 11.77 -12.36 2.67
C SER A 106 12.24 -12.75 1.26
N ALA A 107 11.35 -12.68 0.27
CA ALA A 107 11.68 -12.92 -1.13
C ALA A 107 12.72 -11.92 -1.63
N ARG A 108 12.55 -10.62 -1.35
CA ARG A 108 13.52 -9.58 -1.71
C ARG A 108 14.88 -9.83 -1.06
N LYS A 109 14.91 -10.22 0.22
CA LYS A 109 16.16 -10.61 0.91
C LYS A 109 16.83 -11.81 0.24
N ALA A 110 16.06 -12.81 -0.19
CA ALA A 110 16.59 -13.99 -0.86
C ALA A 110 17.20 -13.68 -2.23
N VAL A 111 16.70 -12.63 -2.92
CA VAL A 111 17.23 -12.20 -4.23
C VAL A 111 18.23 -11.04 -4.12
N ARG A 112 18.57 -10.57 -2.92
CA ARG A 112 19.53 -9.47 -2.79
C ARG A 112 20.93 -9.95 -3.19
N PRO A 113 21.61 -9.31 -4.15
CA PRO A 113 23.01 -9.60 -4.42
C PRO A 113 23.87 -9.29 -3.20
N GLN A 114 24.90 -10.10 -2.97
CA GLN A 114 25.80 -9.94 -1.83
C GLN A 114 27.22 -9.85 -2.35
N LEU A 115 27.64 -8.62 -2.64
CA LEU A 115 28.99 -8.36 -3.13
C LEU A 115 29.97 -8.28 -1.97
N ASN A 116 31.08 -8.97 -2.11
CA ASN A 116 32.20 -8.91 -1.18
C ASN A 116 33.46 -8.55 -1.98
N LEU A 117 34.29 -7.70 -1.39
CA LEU A 117 35.59 -7.34 -1.95
C LEU A 117 36.62 -8.32 -1.42
N SER A 118 37.33 -8.95 -2.33
CA SER A 118 38.46 -9.81 -2.00
C SER A 118 39.69 -9.31 -2.72
N ARG A 119 40.86 -9.54 -2.11
CA ARG A 119 42.21 -9.35 -2.67
C ARG A 119 42.38 -8.12 -3.58
N THR A 120 43.01 -7.08 -3.05
CA THR A 120 43.30 -5.88 -3.84
C THR A 120 44.77 -5.74 -4.17
N THR A 121 45.03 -5.37 -5.42
CA THR A 121 46.35 -5.15 -5.98
C THR A 121 46.38 -3.83 -6.73
N PHE A 122 47.45 -3.08 -6.60
CA PHE A 122 47.67 -1.84 -7.32
C PHE A 122 48.58 -2.09 -8.50
N PHE A 123 48.31 -1.41 -9.61
CA PHE A 123 49.13 -1.46 -10.80
C PHE A 123 49.39 -0.05 -11.31
N GLU A 124 50.61 0.13 -11.78
CA GLU A 124 51.12 1.35 -12.40
C GLU A 124 51.58 0.92 -13.79
N HIS A 125 51.05 1.57 -14.82
CA HIS A 125 51.43 1.32 -16.20
C HIS A 125 51.68 2.64 -16.93
N GLU A 126 52.81 2.72 -17.61
CA GLU A 126 53.14 3.80 -18.51
C GLU A 126 53.12 3.21 -19.93
N ASP A 127 52.12 3.59 -20.71
CA ASP A 127 51.95 3.14 -22.09
C ASP A 127 52.35 4.25 -23.04
N ARG A 128 53.29 3.95 -23.94
CA ARG A 128 53.66 4.86 -25.01
C ARG A 128 52.72 4.66 -26.19
N TYR A 129 51.96 5.70 -26.52
CA TYR A 129 51.13 5.72 -27.72
C TYR A 129 51.81 6.54 -28.80
N GLU A 130 51.86 5.96 -29.99
CA GLU A 130 52.31 6.62 -31.20
C GLU A 130 51.07 6.91 -32.05
N ASP A 131 50.73 8.19 -32.21
CA ASP A 131 49.73 8.60 -33.18
C ASP A 131 50.33 8.48 -34.57
N ARG A 132 49.63 7.82 -35.48
CA ARG A 132 50.13 7.54 -36.83
C ARG A 132 49.18 8.11 -37.88
N ASP A 133 49.75 8.67 -38.93
CA ASP A 133 48.98 9.07 -40.10
C ASP A 133 48.44 7.83 -40.86
N ASN A 134 47.61 8.07 -41.87
CA ASN A 134 47.07 6.99 -42.72
C ASN A 134 48.16 6.24 -43.51
N ASP A 135 49.36 6.81 -43.63
CA ASP A 135 50.52 6.20 -44.30
C ASP A 135 51.42 5.44 -43.31
N GLY A 136 51.07 5.42 -42.03
CA GLY A 136 51.78 4.73 -40.95
C GLY A 136 52.97 5.49 -40.37
N ASN A 137 53.18 6.76 -40.75
CA ASN A 137 54.20 7.61 -40.15
C ASN A 137 53.74 8.12 -38.79
N ILE A 138 54.64 8.13 -37.81
CA ILE A 138 54.36 8.64 -36.46
C ILE A 138 54.26 10.17 -36.54
N ILE A 139 53.07 10.70 -36.24
CA ILE A 139 52.79 12.14 -36.16
C ILE A 139 53.12 12.65 -34.75
N ASP A 140 52.77 11.89 -33.73
CA ASP A 140 52.90 12.29 -32.33
C ASP A 140 53.20 11.08 -31.44
N VAL A 141 53.88 11.32 -30.33
CA VAL A 141 54.17 10.29 -29.32
C VAL A 141 53.84 10.86 -27.95
N PHE A 142 52.90 10.23 -27.26
CA PHE A 142 52.53 10.61 -25.90
C PHE A 142 52.52 9.40 -24.99
N ASP A 143 53.12 9.57 -23.82
CA ASP A 143 53.10 8.56 -22.76
C ASP A 143 51.83 8.77 -21.91
N ILE A 144 50.97 7.75 -21.86
CA ILE A 144 49.81 7.71 -20.97
C ILE A 144 50.22 6.98 -19.70
N TYR A 145 50.13 7.70 -18.60
CA TYR A 145 50.39 7.15 -17.28
C TYR A 145 49.06 6.77 -16.61
N ILE A 146 48.79 5.47 -16.53
CA ILE A 146 47.58 4.91 -15.94
C ILE A 146 47.92 4.26 -14.61
N VAL A 147 47.19 4.66 -13.58
CA VAL A 147 47.31 4.10 -12.24
C VAL A 147 45.96 3.51 -11.87
N CYS A 148 45.90 2.22 -11.56
CA CYS A 148 44.63 1.55 -11.24
C CYS A 148 44.72 0.68 -9.99
N ILE A 149 43.58 0.54 -9.33
CA ILE A 149 43.35 -0.42 -8.26
C ILE A 149 42.57 -1.59 -8.84
N TYR A 150 43.16 -2.77 -8.82
CA TYR A 150 42.47 -4.01 -9.14
C TYR A 150 41.93 -4.67 -7.89
N LEU A 151 40.66 -5.04 -7.90
CA LEU A 151 40.02 -5.72 -6.80
C LEU A 151 39.17 -6.87 -7.35
N ASN A 152 39.05 -7.96 -6.59
CA ASN A 152 38.13 -9.02 -6.95
C ASN A 152 36.77 -8.76 -6.29
N LEU A 153 35.71 -8.75 -7.10
CA LEU A 153 34.34 -8.76 -6.64
C LEU A 153 33.81 -10.17 -6.70
N LYS A 154 33.34 -10.68 -5.57
CA LYS A 154 32.63 -11.96 -5.50
C LYS A 154 31.19 -11.74 -5.11
N ASN A 155 30.27 -12.32 -5.85
CA ASN A 155 28.85 -12.27 -5.54
C ASN A 155 28.40 -13.57 -4.86
N TYR A 156 27.97 -13.49 -3.61
CA TYR A 156 27.40 -14.62 -2.86
C TYR A 156 25.87 -14.69 -2.95
N GLY A 157 25.23 -13.65 -3.49
CA GLY A 157 23.78 -13.56 -3.64
C GLY A 157 23.30 -13.91 -5.04
N GLU A 158 22.10 -13.47 -5.39
CA GLU A 158 21.60 -13.52 -6.77
C GLU A 158 22.31 -12.50 -7.67
N GLU A 159 22.08 -12.56 -8.98
CA GLU A 159 22.72 -11.72 -10.00
C GLU A 159 22.73 -10.22 -9.65
N ALA A 160 23.92 -9.62 -9.64
CA ALA A 160 24.12 -8.17 -9.55
C ALA A 160 24.28 -7.58 -10.96
N LYS A 161 23.69 -6.43 -11.22
CA LYS A 161 23.79 -5.68 -12.49
C LYS A 161 24.34 -4.29 -12.27
N ASN A 162 24.88 -3.69 -13.33
CA ASN A 162 25.33 -2.30 -13.37
C ASN A 162 26.20 -1.95 -12.15
N ILE A 163 27.27 -2.73 -11.93
CA ILE A 163 28.16 -2.51 -10.80
C ILE A 163 29.07 -1.33 -11.13
N TYR A 164 29.15 -0.36 -10.22
CA TYR A 164 29.92 0.87 -10.41
C TYR A 164 30.65 1.29 -9.15
N PHE A 165 31.68 2.11 -9.33
CA PHE A 165 32.37 2.84 -8.29
C PHE A 165 32.02 4.33 -8.37
N PHE A 166 31.68 4.92 -7.22
CA PHE A 166 31.47 6.35 -7.07
C PHE A 166 32.52 6.92 -6.13
N ASP A 167 33.36 7.80 -6.64
CA ASP A 167 34.35 8.54 -5.86
C ASP A 167 33.67 9.72 -5.15
N GLU A 168 33.68 9.73 -3.82
CA GLU A 168 32.99 10.77 -3.04
C GLU A 168 33.73 12.10 -3.04
N ASP A 169 35.07 12.06 -3.12
CA ASP A 169 35.94 13.23 -3.04
C ASP A 169 35.90 14.00 -4.38
N PHE A 170 35.84 13.28 -5.51
CA PHE A 170 35.80 13.87 -6.86
C PHE A 170 34.42 13.87 -7.54
N LYS A 171 33.39 13.30 -6.88
CA LYS A 171 32.04 13.11 -7.46
C LYS A 171 32.07 12.39 -8.82
N ARG A 172 32.97 11.42 -8.97
CA ARG A 172 33.20 10.71 -10.23
C ARG A 172 32.50 9.36 -10.24
N TYR A 173 31.85 9.03 -11.35
CA TYR A 173 31.31 7.71 -11.62
C TYR A 173 32.27 6.90 -12.50
N GLU A 174 32.47 5.63 -12.16
CA GLU A 174 33.21 4.68 -12.98
C GLU A 174 32.45 3.34 -13.04
N SER A 175 32.14 2.88 -14.26
CA SER A 175 31.50 1.58 -14.46
C SER A 175 32.53 0.46 -14.25
N LEU A 176 32.18 -0.54 -13.46
CA LEU A 176 33.06 -1.69 -13.15
C LEU A 176 32.65 -2.93 -13.94
N LEU A 177 31.38 -3.33 -13.87
CA LEU A 177 30.84 -4.54 -14.53
C LEU A 177 29.37 -4.35 -14.92
N ILE A 178 28.97 -4.95 -16.04
CA ILE A 178 27.56 -4.96 -16.47
C ILE A 178 26.74 -5.95 -15.65
N SER A 179 27.31 -7.14 -15.37
CA SER A 179 26.64 -8.18 -14.60
C SER A 179 27.65 -9.08 -13.88
N LEU A 180 27.29 -9.57 -12.70
CA LEU A 180 28.04 -10.56 -11.94
C LEU A 180 27.09 -11.63 -11.41
N SER A 181 27.25 -12.86 -11.90
CA SER A 181 26.34 -13.97 -11.60
C SER A 181 26.51 -14.48 -10.17
N LYS A 182 25.57 -15.32 -9.74
CA LYS A 182 25.63 -15.97 -8.42
C LYS A 182 26.90 -16.83 -8.28
N ASN A 183 27.59 -16.68 -7.16
CA ASN A 183 28.86 -17.33 -6.82
C ASN A 183 30.01 -17.07 -7.81
N GLU A 184 29.86 -16.07 -8.67
CA GLU A 184 30.90 -15.65 -9.60
C GLU A 184 31.86 -14.67 -8.92
N GLU A 185 33.15 -14.77 -9.27
CA GLU A 185 34.18 -13.84 -8.85
C GLU A 185 34.85 -13.26 -10.10
N GLN A 186 34.87 -11.94 -10.21
CA GLN A 186 35.52 -11.25 -11.31
C GLN A 186 36.44 -10.15 -10.78
N ARG A 187 37.57 -9.96 -11.48
CA ARG A 187 38.49 -8.87 -11.19
C ARG A 187 38.03 -7.62 -11.92
N VAL A 188 37.93 -6.52 -11.19
CA VAL A 188 37.60 -5.19 -11.73
C VAL A 188 38.72 -4.20 -11.43
N GLN A 189 38.73 -3.10 -12.18
CA GLN A 189 39.71 -2.03 -12.04
C GLN A 189 39.04 -0.70 -11.76
N ILE A 190 39.66 0.11 -10.90
CA ILE A 190 39.30 1.50 -10.62
C ILE A 190 40.49 2.37 -11.01
N ASN A 191 40.30 3.29 -11.95
CA ASN A 191 41.37 4.15 -12.44
C ASN A 191 41.55 5.39 -11.54
N LEU A 192 42.75 5.66 -11.06
CA LEU A 192 43.02 6.88 -10.31
C LEU A 192 43.06 8.09 -11.24
N LEU A 193 42.52 9.21 -10.78
CA LEU A 193 42.69 10.51 -11.43
C LEU A 193 44.13 11.00 -11.32
N LYS A 194 44.51 11.92 -12.21
CA LYS A 194 45.84 12.53 -12.21
C LYS A 194 46.18 13.19 -10.89
N GLU A 195 45.23 13.89 -10.30
CA GLU A 195 45.36 14.57 -9.00
C GLU A 195 45.60 13.54 -7.88
N GLN A 196 44.93 12.40 -7.96
CA GLN A 196 45.03 11.33 -6.96
C GLN A 196 46.39 10.65 -6.99
N TYR A 197 46.84 10.18 -8.16
CA TYR A 197 48.14 9.51 -8.22
C TYR A 197 49.31 10.50 -8.05
N THR A 198 49.18 11.76 -8.50
CA THR A 198 50.21 12.79 -8.24
C THR A 198 50.39 13.00 -6.74
N LYS A 199 49.29 13.07 -5.99
CA LYS A 199 49.33 13.13 -4.52
C LYS A 199 49.92 11.87 -3.90
N LEU A 200 49.53 10.69 -4.38
CA LEU A 200 50.07 9.43 -3.91
C LEU A 200 51.60 9.37 -4.07
N PHE A 201 52.17 9.83 -5.18
CA PHE A 201 53.61 9.82 -5.39
C PHE A 201 54.35 10.90 -4.57
N ALA A 202 53.72 12.02 -4.29
CA ALA A 202 54.28 13.09 -3.46
C ALA A 202 54.28 12.71 -1.97
N ASP A 203 53.09 12.37 -1.45
CA ASP A 203 52.85 12.16 -0.02
C ASP A 203 53.13 10.70 0.40
N LYS A 204 53.30 9.79 -0.57
CA LYS A 204 53.44 8.33 -0.40
C LYS A 204 52.23 7.64 0.22
N GLU A 205 51.17 8.40 0.48
CA GLU A 205 49.91 7.91 1.02
C GLU A 205 48.75 8.60 0.31
N LEU A 206 47.72 7.83 -0.03
CA LEU A 206 46.46 8.32 -0.58
C LEU A 206 45.31 7.58 0.09
N MET A 207 44.31 8.34 0.50
CA MET A 207 43.05 7.80 0.99
C MET A 207 41.96 8.15 -0.01
N ILE A 208 41.23 7.14 -0.50
CA ILE A 208 40.08 7.31 -1.39
C ILE A 208 38.85 6.82 -0.66
N ARG A 209 37.83 7.67 -0.57
CA ARG A 209 36.51 7.28 -0.08
C ARG A 209 35.53 7.22 -1.23
N GLY A 210 34.78 6.13 -1.28
CA GLY A 210 33.80 5.95 -2.33
C GLY A 210 32.69 5.01 -1.92
N LYS A 211 31.86 4.70 -2.90
CA LYS A 211 30.79 3.71 -2.77
C LYS A 211 30.85 2.77 -3.96
N ILE A 212 30.63 1.49 -3.70
CA ILE A 212 30.34 0.54 -4.77
C ILE A 212 28.83 0.37 -4.81
N GLY A 213 28.23 0.78 -5.93
CA GLY A 213 26.82 0.61 -6.20
C GLY A 213 26.57 -0.54 -7.16
N TYR A 214 25.39 -1.14 -7.05
CA TYR A 214 24.92 -2.21 -7.92
C TYR A 214 23.39 -2.29 -7.90
N GLU A 215 22.84 -2.92 -8.92
CA GLU A 215 21.41 -3.17 -9.06
C GLU A 215 21.12 -4.67 -8.88
N ASP A 216 19.96 -5.01 -8.33
CA ASP A 216 19.43 -6.36 -8.43
C ASP A 216 18.78 -6.62 -9.80
N LYS A 217 18.37 -7.87 -10.05
CA LYS A 217 17.66 -8.24 -11.28
C LYS A 217 16.32 -7.51 -11.52
N TYR A 218 15.81 -6.80 -10.52
CA TYR A 218 14.58 -6.01 -10.58
C TYR A 218 14.85 -4.50 -10.67
N GLY A 219 16.12 -4.07 -10.75
CA GLY A 219 16.52 -2.67 -10.86
C GLY A 219 16.55 -1.91 -9.52
N ASN A 220 16.47 -2.60 -8.37
CA ASN A 220 16.64 -1.92 -7.08
C ASN A 220 18.13 -1.62 -6.88
N LEU A 221 18.42 -0.34 -6.58
CA LEU A 221 19.77 0.14 -6.34
C LEU A 221 20.21 -0.15 -4.90
N TYR A 222 21.44 -0.62 -4.76
CA TYR A 222 22.12 -0.84 -3.50
C TYR A 222 23.52 -0.23 -3.57
N ASP A 223 24.01 0.29 -2.45
CA ASP A 223 25.39 0.73 -2.33
C ASP A 223 26.00 0.24 -1.01
N PHE A 224 27.33 0.18 -0.98
CA PHE A 224 28.08 0.08 0.26
C PHE A 224 29.31 0.98 0.18
N LYS A 225 29.66 1.58 1.32
CA LYS A 225 30.82 2.44 1.42
C LYS A 225 32.10 1.62 1.37
N VAL A 226 33.09 2.17 0.70
CA VAL A 226 34.43 1.60 0.58
C VAL A 226 35.45 2.69 0.87
N LYS A 227 36.51 2.29 1.55
CA LYS A 227 37.65 3.15 1.87
C LYS A 227 38.91 2.43 1.44
N PHE A 228 39.65 3.04 0.52
CA PHE A 228 40.94 2.55 0.08
C PHE A 228 42.03 3.42 0.70
N THR A 229 42.94 2.82 1.47
CA THR A 229 44.15 3.48 1.93
C THR A 229 45.33 2.85 1.19
N ILE A 230 46.03 3.68 0.42
CA ILE A 230 47.08 3.30 -0.50
C ILE A 230 48.37 3.90 0.04
N THR A 231 49.32 3.08 0.45
CA THR A 231 50.64 3.52 0.90
C THR A 231 51.71 2.95 -0.02
N THR A 232 52.70 3.75 -0.39
CA THR A 232 53.82 3.32 -1.24
C THR A 232 55.10 3.19 -0.39
N PRO A 233 55.58 1.96 -0.12
CA PRO A 233 56.70 1.80 0.81
C PRO A 233 58.07 2.25 0.24
N ARG A 234 58.33 2.09 -1.05
CA ARG A 234 59.44 2.65 -1.88
C ARG A 234 59.65 1.74 -3.11
N LYS A 235 60.01 2.33 -4.25
CA LYS A 235 60.54 1.78 -5.53
C LYS A 235 59.91 0.53 -6.18
N ASN A 236 59.09 -0.26 -5.50
CA ASN A 236 58.47 -1.45 -6.07
C ASN A 236 56.99 -1.55 -5.62
N PRO A 237 56.02 -1.17 -6.47
CA PRO A 237 54.60 -0.98 -6.11
C PRO A 237 53.83 -2.29 -5.81
N ARG A 238 54.53 -3.42 -5.64
CA ARG A 238 53.94 -4.78 -5.62
C ARG A 238 53.47 -5.30 -4.26
N VAL A 239 53.70 -4.62 -3.15
CA VAL A 239 53.53 -5.23 -1.82
C VAL A 239 52.72 -4.36 -0.88
N GLY A 240 51.47 -4.79 -0.65
CA GLY A 240 50.78 -4.59 0.63
C GLY A 240 49.80 -3.42 0.69
N PHE A 241 48.65 -3.55 0.05
CA PHE A 241 47.50 -2.72 0.40
C PHE A 241 46.72 -3.40 1.52
N GLN A 242 46.74 -2.80 2.71
CA GLN A 242 45.75 -3.09 3.74
C GLN A 242 44.50 -2.29 3.41
N ILE A 243 43.51 -2.97 2.83
CA ILE A 243 42.16 -2.41 2.75
C ILE A 243 41.43 -2.89 3.97
N SER A 244 41.25 -1.98 4.92
CA SER A 244 40.23 -2.11 5.94
C SER A 244 38.89 -1.82 5.27
N GLN A 245 38.18 -2.86 4.84
CA GLN A 245 36.79 -2.74 4.45
C GLN A 245 35.94 -2.66 5.73
N GLU A 246 35.59 -1.44 6.13
CA GLU A 246 34.44 -1.25 7.00
C GLU A 246 33.22 -1.06 6.10
N SER A 247 32.37 -2.10 6.02
CA SER A 247 30.97 -1.84 5.71
C SER A 247 30.42 -1.04 6.89
N ILE A 248 30.37 0.29 6.75
CA ILE A 248 29.68 1.17 7.70
C ILE A 248 28.18 0.92 7.60
#